data_AF-A0A5B0BIT5-F1
#
_entry.id   AF-A0A5B0BIT5-F1
#
_cell.length_a   1.000
_cell.length_b   1.000
_cell.length_c   1.000
_cell.angle_alpha   90.00
_cell.angle_beta   90.00
_cell.angle_gamma   90.00
#
_symmetry.space_group_name_H-M   'P 1'
#
loop_
_entity.id
_entity.type
_entity.pdbx_description
1 polymer ?
#
loop_
_entity_poly.entity_id
_entity_poly.type
_entity_poly.pdbx_seq_one_letter_code
_entity_poly.pdbx_strand_id
1 'polypeptide(L)' 'MEQAINKLSQWYQDEQEILDDLAHDVAQAESVDEMMRAKASYEVQSAKVNTIIEATNLVVNEQK' A
#
# COMPACT_ATOMS: atom_id res chain seq x y z
N MET A 1 -16.92 -15.47 -1.17
CA MET A 1 -15.99 -14.85 -0.21
C MET A 1 -14.54 -15.14 -0.56
N GLU A 2 -14.20 -16.38 -0.94
CA GLU A 2 -12.86 -16.75 -1.45
C GLU A 2 -12.38 -15.88 -2.64
N GLN A 3 -13.27 -15.59 -3.59
CA GLN A 3 -12.97 -14.63 -4.67
C GLN A 3 -12.69 -13.20 -4.19
N ALA A 4 -13.29 -12.78 -3.07
CA ALA A 4 -13.05 -11.44 -2.52
C ALA A 4 -11.67 -11.39 -1.87
N ILE A 5 -11.28 -12.43 -1.11
CA ILE A 5 -9.94 -12.55 -0.53
C ILE A 5 -8.89 -12.59 -1.64
N ASN A 6 -9.08 -13.37 -2.70
CA ASN A 6 -8.12 -13.43 -3.81
C ASN A 6 -7.93 -12.06 -4.50
N LYS A 7 -9.01 -11.30 -4.69
CA LYS A 7 -8.95 -9.94 -5.24
C LYS A 7 -8.23 -8.98 -4.29
N LEU A 8 -8.53 -9.03 -2.99
CA LEU A 8 -7.85 -8.19 -1.99
C LEU A 8 -6.36 -8.51 -1.91
N SER A 9 -5.97 -9.79 -1.98
CA SER A 9 -4.57 -10.20 -2.03
C SER A 9 -3.85 -9.71 -3.28
N GLN A 10 -4.52 -9.76 -4.45
CA GLN A 10 -3.95 -9.23 -5.68
C GLN A 10 -3.78 -7.70 -5.59
N TRP A 11 -4.82 -6.98 -5.18
CA TRP A 11 -4.73 -5.53 -4.98
C TRP A 11 -3.65 -5.16 -3.96
N TYR A 12 -3.52 -5.90 -2.88
CA TYR A 12 -2.44 -5.68 -1.92
C TYR A 12 -1.06 -5.78 -2.58
N GLN A 13 -0.83 -6.81 -3.40
CA GLN A 13 0.45 -7.00 -4.09
C GLN A 13 0.74 -5.86 -5.07
N ASP A 14 -0.25 -5.50 -5.90
CA ASP A 14 -0.12 -4.41 -6.87
C ASP A 14 0.19 -3.07 -6.17
N GLU A 15 -0.48 -2.78 -5.06
CA GLU A 15 -0.29 -1.53 -4.33
C GLU A 15 1.00 -1.52 -3.48
N GLN A 16 1.49 -2.69 -3.06
CA GLN A 16 2.76 -2.84 -2.36
C GLN A 16 3.94 -2.55 -3.30
N GLU A 17 3.88 -2.98 -4.56
CA GLU A 17 4.91 -2.66 -5.56
C GLU A 17 5.07 -1.14 -5.73
N ILE A 18 3.95 -0.42 -5.87
CA ILE A 18 3.95 1.04 -5.95
C ILE A 18 4.51 1.68 -4.67
N LEU A 19 4.18 1.11 -3.49
CA LEU A 19 4.69 1.61 -2.22
C LEU A 19 6.22 1.47 -2.11
N ASP A 20 6.76 0.35 -2.59
CA ASP A 20 8.19 0.07 -2.59
C ASP A 20 8.94 1.00 -3.56
N ASP A 21 8.37 1.27 -4.73
CA ASP A 21 8.90 2.28 -5.68
C ASP A 21 8.92 3.68 -5.06
N LEU A 22 7.84 4.10 -4.39
CA LEU A 22 7.81 5.40 -3.72
C LEU A 22 8.80 5.47 -2.54
N ALA A 23 9.03 4.36 -1.83
CA ALA A 23 10.06 4.30 -0.80
C ALA A 23 11.46 4.49 -1.40
N HIS A 24 11.69 3.93 -2.57
CA HIS A 24 12.91 4.10 -3.33
C HIS A 24 13.11 5.55 -3.75
N ASP A 25 12.06 6.20 -4.28
CA ASP A 25 12.09 7.62 -4.67
C ASP A 25 12.40 8.53 -3.47
N VAL A 26 11.82 8.26 -2.30
CA VAL A 26 12.14 8.99 -1.06
C VAL A 26 13.62 8.83 -0.70
N ALA A 27 14.16 7.62 -0.84
CA ALA A 27 15.55 7.32 -0.51
C ALA A 27 16.57 7.91 -1.51
N GLN A 28 16.18 8.07 -2.77
CA GLN A 28 17.03 8.59 -3.84
C GLN A 28 16.89 10.08 -4.12
N ALA A 29 15.94 10.76 -3.48
CA ALA A 29 15.72 12.18 -3.69
C ALA A 29 17.00 13.02 -3.51
N GLU A 30 17.33 13.83 -4.51
CA GLU A 30 18.54 14.67 -4.53
C GLU A 30 18.33 16.00 -3.80
N SER A 31 17.07 16.36 -3.55
CA SER A 31 16.69 17.58 -2.84
C SER A 31 15.63 17.34 -1.77
N VAL A 32 15.57 18.25 -0.79
CA VAL A 32 14.56 18.20 0.28
C VAL A 32 13.14 18.34 -0.29
N ASP A 33 12.95 19.16 -1.33
CA ASP A 33 11.63 19.35 -1.95
C ASP A 33 11.15 18.07 -2.64
N GLU A 34 12.02 17.40 -3.40
CA GLU A 34 11.72 16.10 -4.03
C GLU A 34 11.45 15.02 -2.98
N MET A 35 12.28 14.95 -1.93
CA MET A 35 12.08 14.01 -0.83
C MET A 35 10.72 14.23 -0.15
N MET A 36 10.34 15.48 0.10
CA MET A 36 9.04 15.80 0.72
C MET A 36 7.86 15.41 -0.18
N ARG A 37 7.95 15.64 -1.49
CA ARG A 37 6.90 15.24 -2.45
C ARG A 37 6.78 13.72 -2.53
N ALA A 38 7.89 13.02 -2.68
CA ALA A 38 7.93 11.55 -2.69
C ALA A 38 7.38 10.99 -1.38
N LYS A 39 7.73 11.59 -0.24
CA LYS A 39 7.26 11.17 1.08
C LYS A 39 5.75 11.36 1.24
N ALA A 40 5.20 12.48 0.77
CA ALA A 40 3.76 12.71 0.81
C ALA A 40 2.99 11.66 -0.02
N SER A 41 3.50 11.31 -1.22
CA SER A 41 2.95 10.24 -2.03
C SER A 41 3.05 8.88 -1.33
N TYR A 42 4.21 8.58 -0.73
CA TYR A 42 4.44 7.36 0.03
C TYR A 42 3.45 7.21 1.20
N GLU A 43 3.21 8.28 1.96
CA GLU A 43 2.29 8.25 3.10
C GLU A 43 0.84 7.93 2.67
N VAL A 44 0.37 8.52 1.56
CA VAL A 44 -0.96 8.21 1.00
C VAL A 44 -1.02 6.75 0.53
N GLN A 45 0.00 6.29 -0.17
CA GLN A 45 0.07 4.92 -0.66
C GLN A 45 0.14 3.91 0.49
N SER A 46 0.88 4.22 1.55
CA SER A 46 0.99 3.39 2.76
C SER A 46 -0.37 3.24 3.43
N ALA A 47 -1.14 4.34 3.54
CA ALA A 47 -2.50 4.29 4.08
C ALA A 47 -3.42 3.40 3.23
N LYS A 48 -3.28 3.42 1.90
CA LYS A 48 -4.03 2.55 0.99
C LYS A 48 -3.70 1.08 1.21
N VAL A 49 -2.42 0.72 1.27
CA VAL A 49 -1.96 -0.65 1.55
C VAL A 49 -2.48 -1.14 2.90
N ASN A 50 -2.37 -0.32 3.95
CA ASN A 50 -2.89 -0.65 5.27
C ASN A 50 -4.41 -0.89 5.26
N THR A 51 -5.16 -0.06 4.52
CA THR A 51 -6.61 -0.22 4.38
C THR A 51 -6.97 -1.56 3.72
N ILE A 52 -6.20 -2.02 2.74
CA ILE A 52 -6.42 -3.32 2.08
C ILE A 52 -6.14 -4.47 3.06
N ILE A 53 -5.09 -4.37 3.88
CA ILE A 53 -4.80 -5.35 4.94
C ILE A 53 -5.97 -5.41 5.94
N GLU A 54 -6.45 -4.25 6.41
CA GLU A 54 -7.57 -4.18 7.35
C GLU A 54 -8.84 -4.78 6.76
N ALA A 55 -9.18 -4.44 5.50
CA ALA A 55 -10.30 -5.02 4.79
C ALA A 55 -10.18 -6.55 4.65
N THR A 56 -8.97 -7.05 4.36
CA THR A 56 -8.70 -8.49 4.27
C THR A 56 -8.93 -9.17 5.62
N ASN A 57 -8.44 -8.58 6.72
CA ASN A 57 -8.64 -9.10 8.06
C ASN A 57 -10.13 -9.11 8.47
N LEU A 58 -10.89 -8.08 8.10
CA LEU A 58 -12.35 -8.04 8.32
C LEU A 58 -13.04 -9.20 7.61
N VAL A 59 -12.78 -9.38 6.32
CA VAL A 59 -13.39 -10.46 5.51
C VAL A 59 -12.99 -11.85 6.01
N VAL A 60 -11.76 -12.03 6.48
CA VAL A 60 -11.30 -13.32 7.05
C VAL A 60 -11.94 -13.58 8.41
N ASN A 61 -12.09 -12.56 9.26
CA ASN A 61 -12.69 -12.71 10.58
C ASN A 61 -14.20 -12.96 10.53
N GLU A 62 -14.91 -12.41 9.53
CA GLU A 62 -16.33 -12.71 9.29
C GLU A 62 -16.60 -14.16 8.84
N GLN A 63 -15.55 -14.95 8.53
CA GLN A 63 -15.67 -16.37 8.19
C GLN A 63 -15.57 -17.32 9.40
N LYS A 64 -15.18 -16.82 10.57
CA LYS A 64 -15.06 -17.61 11.80
C LYS A 64 -16.34 -17.56 12.63
#